data_AF-A0A0F8VVT8-F1
#
_entry.id   AF-A0A0F8VVT8-F1
#
_cell.length_a   1.000
_cell.length_b   1.000
_cell.length_c   1.000
_cell.angle_alpha   90.00
_cell.angle_beta   90.00
_cell.angle_gamma   90.00
#
_symmetry.space_group_name_H-M   'P 1'
#
loop_
_entity.id
_entity.type
_entity.pdbx_description
1 polymer ?
#
loop_
_entity_poly.entity_id
_entity_poly.type
_entity_poly.pdbx_seq_one_letter_code
_entity_poly.pdbx_strand_id
1 'polypeptide(L)'
;MSSDKLPATPEARLNTARARALNNPHVSNEAKRHARQMILQLDEDQAREELSHQGVQHLPYHRHHECSPSEEIPSLPQERINAARGYKAALHNPLVSEEGKEHARKMLAEIDDEEARQALYCSSERHKNPMRVAAGLKAAQHNPRVSDEGHHQAAEKLRRMGHENPDE
;
A
#
# COMPACT_ATOMS: atom_id res chain seq x y z
N MET A 1 -11.98 -49.88 22.11
CA MET A 1 -13.05 -49.00 22.62
C MET A 1 -12.49 -47.59 22.58
N SER A 2 -12.76 -46.83 21.52
CA SER A 2 -12.27 -45.46 21.39
C SER A 2 -13.03 -44.58 22.37
N SER A 3 -12.36 -44.14 23.42
CA SER A 3 -12.90 -43.14 24.34
C SER A 3 -12.99 -41.82 23.59
N ASP A 4 -14.18 -41.50 23.07
CA ASP A 4 -14.48 -40.19 22.48
C ASP A 4 -14.21 -39.12 23.54
N LYS A 5 -13.07 -38.46 23.42
CA LYS A 5 -12.66 -37.36 24.30
C LYS A 5 -13.63 -36.20 24.04
N LEU A 6 -14.53 -35.96 24.99
CA LEU A 6 -15.49 -34.85 24.86
C LEU A 6 -14.73 -33.53 24.74
N PRO A 7 -15.16 -32.61 23.86
CA PRO A 7 -14.47 -31.34 23.68
C PRO A 7 -14.49 -30.51 24.97
N ALA A 8 -13.50 -29.62 25.13
CA ALA A 8 -13.24 -28.91 26.39
C ALA A 8 -14.32 -27.86 26.73
N THR A 9 -14.93 -27.23 25.71
CA THR A 9 -15.94 -26.20 25.90
C THR A 9 -17.35 -26.78 26.01
N PRO A 10 -18.22 -26.23 26.88
CA PRO A 10 -19.61 -26.67 27.01
C PRO A 10 -20.39 -26.64 25.68
N GLU A 11 -20.11 -25.65 24.84
CA GLU A 11 -20.79 -25.45 23.56
C GLU A 11 -20.39 -26.50 22.51
N ALA A 12 -19.11 -26.84 22.43
CA ALA A 12 -18.65 -27.90 21.53
C ALA A 12 -19.22 -29.28 21.94
N ARG A 13 -19.46 -29.51 23.23
CA ARG A 13 -20.13 -30.74 23.71
C ARG A 13 -21.58 -30.79 23.24
N LEU A 14 -22.27 -29.65 23.28
CA LEU A 14 -23.65 -29.54 22.80
C LEU A 14 -23.75 -29.73 21.29
N ASN A 15 -22.81 -29.19 20.51
CA ASN A 15 -22.75 -29.40 19.07
C ASN A 15 -22.44 -30.85 18.70
N THR A 16 -21.53 -31.49 19.43
CA THR A 16 -21.27 -32.93 19.28
C THR A 16 -22.54 -33.76 19.54
N ALA A 17 -23.30 -33.43 20.58
CA ALA A 17 -24.57 -34.08 20.88
C ALA A 17 -25.63 -33.84 19.78
N ARG A 18 -25.74 -32.62 19.27
CA ARG A 18 -26.63 -32.25 18.14
C ARG A 18 -26.25 -33.00 16.86
N ALA A 19 -24.96 -33.09 16.54
CA ALA A 19 -24.47 -33.84 15.37
C ALA A 19 -24.79 -35.33 15.47
N ARG A 20 -24.63 -35.93 16.65
CA ARG A 20 -25.06 -37.32 16.92
C ARG A 20 -26.56 -37.51 16.74
N ALA A 21 -27.38 -36.51 17.12
CA ALA A 21 -28.83 -36.57 16.95
C ALA A 21 -29.28 -36.63 15.49
N LEU A 22 -28.50 -36.07 14.54
CA LEU A 22 -28.81 -36.12 13.10
C LEU A 22 -28.77 -37.55 12.54
N ASN A 23 -27.87 -38.37 13.07
CA ASN A 23 -27.67 -39.76 12.62
C ASN A 23 -28.54 -40.77 13.38
N ASN A 24 -29.28 -40.34 14.41
CA ASN A 24 -30.14 -41.22 15.19
C ASN A 24 -31.49 -41.46 14.47
N PRO A 25 -31.88 -42.71 14.18
CA PRO A 25 -33.14 -43.02 13.49
C PRO A 25 -34.39 -42.73 14.34
N HIS A 26 -34.26 -42.62 15.66
CA HIS A 26 -35.36 -42.35 16.59
C HIS A 26 -35.67 -40.87 16.81
N VAL A 27 -34.89 -39.97 16.20
CA VAL A 27 -35.09 -38.52 16.32
C VAL A 27 -35.97 -38.02 15.17
N SER A 28 -36.98 -37.20 15.49
CA SER A 28 -37.91 -36.66 14.49
C SER A 28 -37.20 -35.78 13.47
N ASN A 29 -37.72 -35.73 12.24
CA ASN A 29 -37.15 -34.89 11.18
C ASN A 29 -37.17 -33.40 11.54
N GLU A 30 -38.15 -32.96 12.32
CA GLU A 30 -38.21 -31.59 12.83
C GLU A 30 -37.09 -31.29 13.83
N ALA A 31 -36.85 -32.20 14.78
CA ALA A 31 -35.74 -32.07 15.71
C ALA A 31 -34.38 -32.11 15.00
N LYS A 32 -34.24 -32.91 13.93
CA LYS A 32 -33.04 -32.92 13.09
C LYS A 32 -32.84 -31.61 12.35
N ARG A 33 -33.90 -31.01 11.79
CA ARG A 33 -33.82 -29.70 11.13
C ARG A 33 -33.41 -28.60 12.13
N HIS A 34 -34.01 -28.59 13.31
CA HIS A 34 -33.65 -27.65 14.37
C HIS A 34 -32.20 -27.84 14.82
N ALA A 35 -31.74 -29.08 14.99
CA ALA A 35 -30.34 -29.37 15.33
C ALA A 35 -29.37 -28.87 14.25
N ARG A 36 -29.70 -28.99 12.96
CA ARG A 36 -28.90 -28.42 11.85
C ARG A 36 -28.81 -26.91 11.94
N GLN A 37 -29.93 -26.24 12.18
CA GLN A 37 -29.97 -24.77 12.30
C GLN A 37 -29.10 -24.26 13.45
N MET A 38 -29.16 -24.95 14.60
CA MET A 38 -28.35 -24.58 15.77
C MET A 38 -26.85 -24.83 15.60
N ILE A 39 -26.45 -25.81 14.78
CA ILE A 39 -25.03 -26.04 14.45
C ILE A 39 -24.51 -24.91 13.56
N LEU A 40 -25.27 -24.53 12.52
CA LEU A 40 -24.89 -23.47 11.58
C LEU A 40 -24.73 -22.11 12.26
N GLN A 41 -25.65 -21.74 13.16
CA GLN A 41 -25.56 -20.47 13.90
C GLN A 41 -24.29 -20.40 14.77
N LEU A 42 -23.85 -21.53 15.33
CA LEU A 42 -22.65 -21.56 16.17
C LEU A 42 -21.36 -21.57 15.35
N ASP A 43 -21.33 -22.13 14.14
CA ASP A 43 -20.18 -21.99 13.25
C ASP A 43 -19.95 -20.52 12.87
N GLU A 44 -21.02 -19.74 12.70
CA GLU A 44 -20.94 -18.30 12.45
C GLU A 44 -20.38 -17.53 13.66
N ASP A 45 -20.83 -17.88 14.88
CA ASP A 45 -20.38 -17.20 16.11
C ASP A 45 -18.97 -17.64 16.53
N GLN A 46 -18.60 -18.91 16.34
CA GLN A 46 -17.22 -19.37 16.53
C GLN A 46 -16.27 -18.74 15.49
N ALA A 47 -16.68 -18.62 14.23
CA ALA A 47 -15.89 -17.91 13.23
C ALA A 47 -15.71 -16.42 13.58
N ARG A 48 -16.73 -15.77 14.15
CA ARG A 48 -16.63 -14.39 14.66
C ARG A 48 -15.69 -14.26 15.86
N GLU A 49 -15.70 -15.21 16.79
CA GLU A 49 -14.78 -15.22 17.93
C GLU A 49 -13.34 -15.55 17.53
N GLU A 50 -13.12 -16.47 16.59
CA GLU A 50 -11.79 -16.76 16.05
C GLU A 50 -11.20 -15.54 15.32
N LEU A 51 -12.03 -14.79 14.58
CA LEU A 51 -11.68 -13.50 13.99
C LEU A 51 -11.34 -12.42 15.03
N SER A 52 -11.90 -12.49 16.24
CA SER A 52 -11.60 -11.53 17.31
C SER A 52 -10.38 -11.91 18.15
N HIS A 53 -10.09 -13.21 18.28
CA HIS A 53 -8.98 -13.74 19.08
C HIS A 53 -7.68 -13.88 18.31
N GLN A 54 -7.73 -14.10 17.00
CA GLN A 54 -6.57 -13.86 16.15
C GLN A 54 -6.48 -12.35 15.98
N GLY A 55 -5.56 -11.73 16.72
CA GLY A 55 -5.14 -10.32 16.55
C GLY A 55 -4.47 -10.08 15.19
N VAL A 56 -5.08 -10.52 14.10
CA VAL A 56 -4.85 -9.97 12.78
C VAL A 56 -5.48 -8.60 12.85
N GLN A 57 -4.65 -7.61 13.19
CA GLN A 57 -4.96 -6.24 12.84
C GLN A 57 -5.16 -6.23 11.33
N HIS A 58 -6.39 -6.41 10.88
CA HIS A 58 -6.80 -6.02 9.56
C HIS A 58 -6.69 -4.51 9.56
N LEU A 59 -5.46 -4.02 9.31
CA LEU A 59 -5.24 -2.65 8.89
C LEU A 59 -6.23 -2.45 7.75
N PRO A 60 -7.24 -1.58 7.89
CA PRO A 60 -8.10 -1.30 6.77
C PRO A 60 -7.16 -0.87 5.66
N TYR A 61 -7.23 -1.53 4.51
CA TYR A 61 -6.51 -1.11 3.30
C TYR A 61 -6.95 0.28 2.81
N HIS A 62 -7.75 1.01 3.60
CA HIS A 62 -7.81 2.44 3.57
C HIS A 62 -7.14 2.96 4.83
N ARG A 63 -5.85 3.27 4.71
CA ARG A 63 -5.31 4.40 5.46
C ARG A 63 -6.11 5.62 4.99
N HIS A 64 -7.27 5.81 5.60
CA HIS A 64 -7.84 7.12 5.75
C HIS A 64 -6.78 7.89 6.55
N HIS A 65 -5.79 8.45 5.85
CA HIS A 65 -5.38 9.77 6.23
C HIS A 65 -6.69 10.52 6.26
N GLU A 66 -7.13 10.88 7.46
CA GLU A 66 -8.15 11.88 7.70
C GLU A 66 -7.73 13.08 6.86
N CYS A 67 -8.09 13.07 5.59
CA CYS A 67 -7.96 14.18 4.69
C CYS A 67 -9.11 15.07 5.11
N SER A 68 -8.92 15.68 6.28
CA SER A 68 -9.44 17.00 6.48
C SER A 68 -9.03 17.76 5.22
N PRO A 69 -9.97 18.40 4.51
CA PRO A 69 -9.62 19.29 3.42
C PRO A 69 -8.93 20.50 4.06
N SER A 70 -7.73 20.31 4.58
CA SER A 70 -6.85 21.39 4.93
C SER A 70 -6.49 21.99 3.59
N GLU A 71 -7.00 23.18 3.33
CA GLU A 71 -6.63 24.03 2.19
C GLU A 71 -5.14 24.47 2.26
N GLU A 72 -4.34 23.79 3.08
CA GLU A 72 -2.95 24.11 3.35
C GLU A 72 -2.07 23.44 2.30
N ILE A 73 -1.19 24.23 1.71
CA ILE A 73 -0.12 23.73 0.86
C ILE A 73 0.68 22.70 1.67
N PRO A 74 0.87 21.47 1.14
CA PRO A 74 1.65 20.46 1.84
C PRO A 74 3.06 20.98 2.17
N SER A 75 3.55 20.72 3.37
CA SER A 75 4.86 21.24 3.81
C SER A 75 6.03 20.50 3.17
N LEU A 76 5.88 19.21 2.87
CA LEU A 76 6.96 18.42 2.28
C LEU A 76 7.09 18.70 0.77
N PRO A 77 8.31 18.92 0.25
CA PRO A 77 8.53 19.15 -1.19
C PRO A 77 7.96 18.05 -2.10
N GLN A 78 8.04 16.79 -1.67
CA GLN A 78 7.46 15.67 -2.41
C GLN A 78 5.93 15.74 -2.50
N GLU A 79 5.29 16.16 -1.42
CA GLU A 79 3.83 16.29 -1.36
C GLU A 79 3.35 17.45 -2.24
N ARG A 80 4.08 18.58 -2.24
CA ARG A 80 3.81 19.71 -3.15
C ARG A 80 3.86 19.29 -4.62
N ILE A 81 4.88 18.54 -5.03
CA ILE A 81 4.98 18.04 -6.41
C ILE A 81 3.82 17.10 -6.74
N ASN A 82 3.48 16.20 -5.82
CA ASN A 82 2.38 15.26 -6.00
C ASN A 82 1.03 15.99 -6.10
N ALA A 83 0.80 16.99 -5.25
CA ALA A 83 -0.39 17.84 -5.26
C ALA A 83 -0.49 18.63 -6.56
N ALA A 84 0.59 19.31 -6.98
CA ALA A 84 0.65 20.01 -8.26
C ALA A 84 0.34 19.07 -9.44
N ARG A 85 0.87 17.84 -9.44
CA ARG A 85 0.53 16.84 -10.46
C ARG A 85 -0.96 16.47 -10.44
N GLY A 86 -1.55 16.30 -9.26
CA GLY A 86 -2.98 16.03 -9.10
C GLY A 86 -3.86 17.16 -9.63
N TYR A 87 -3.56 18.41 -9.28
CA TYR A 87 -4.30 19.57 -9.78
C TYR A 87 -4.16 19.73 -11.30
N LYS A 88 -2.96 19.51 -11.87
CA LYS A 88 -2.76 19.49 -13.34
C LYS A 88 -3.63 18.41 -14.00
N ALA A 89 -3.72 17.22 -13.39
CA ALA A 89 -4.60 16.16 -13.91
C ALA A 89 -6.08 16.54 -13.83
N ALA A 90 -6.52 17.20 -12.76
CA ALA A 90 -7.89 17.69 -12.61
C ALA A 90 -8.28 18.70 -13.71
N LEU A 91 -7.37 19.57 -14.13
CA LEU A 91 -7.61 20.52 -15.22
C LEU A 91 -7.86 19.84 -16.58
N HIS A 92 -7.23 18.71 -16.82
CA HIS A 92 -7.36 17.97 -18.08
C HIS A 92 -8.51 16.96 -18.07
N ASN A 93 -9.08 16.65 -16.91
CA ASN A 93 -10.15 15.68 -16.81
C ASN A 93 -11.51 16.30 -17.22
N PRO A 94 -12.18 15.79 -18.26
CA PRO A 94 -13.48 16.31 -18.69
C PRO A 94 -14.61 16.06 -17.68
N LEU A 95 -14.44 15.11 -16.76
CA LEU A 95 -15.44 14.77 -15.72
C LEU A 95 -15.35 15.70 -14.49
N VAL A 96 -14.34 16.56 -14.42
CA VAL A 96 -14.20 17.54 -13.32
C VAL A 96 -15.04 18.77 -13.63
N SER A 97 -15.77 19.26 -12.64
CA SER A 97 -16.58 20.49 -12.74
C SER A 97 -15.71 21.72 -13.00
N GLU A 98 -16.30 22.76 -13.58
CA GLU A 98 -15.56 24.02 -13.82
C GLU A 98 -15.09 24.67 -12.51
N GLU A 99 -15.89 24.60 -11.45
CA GLU A 99 -15.51 25.05 -10.10
C GLU A 99 -14.29 24.27 -9.57
N GLY A 100 -14.28 22.94 -9.75
CA GLY A 100 -13.14 22.10 -9.35
C GLY A 100 -11.87 22.43 -10.14
N LYS A 101 -12.01 22.78 -11.42
CA LYS A 101 -10.88 23.23 -12.25
C LYS A 101 -10.39 24.62 -11.83
N GLU A 102 -11.29 25.56 -11.53
CA GLU A 102 -10.90 26.89 -11.04
C GLU A 102 -10.12 26.79 -9.73
N HIS A 103 -10.61 25.98 -8.79
CA HIS A 103 -9.89 25.67 -7.57
C HIS A 103 -8.50 25.06 -7.85
N ALA A 104 -8.40 24.09 -8.76
CA ALA A 104 -7.12 23.51 -9.15
C ALA A 104 -6.15 24.55 -9.75
N ARG A 105 -6.63 25.53 -10.54
CA ARG A 105 -5.79 26.63 -11.05
C ARG A 105 -5.27 27.51 -9.91
N LYS A 106 -6.13 27.85 -8.93
CA LYS A 106 -5.73 28.66 -7.76
C LYS A 106 -4.64 27.94 -6.96
N MET A 107 -4.85 26.66 -6.64
CA MET A 107 -3.86 25.87 -5.89
C MET A 107 -2.54 25.72 -6.64
N LEU A 108 -2.56 25.61 -7.98
CA LEU A 108 -1.34 25.56 -8.78
C LEU A 108 -0.56 26.87 -8.80
N ALA A 109 -1.23 28.02 -8.65
CA ALA A 109 -0.54 29.30 -8.52
C ALA A 109 0.13 29.46 -7.14
N GLU A 110 -0.46 28.83 -6.12
CA GLU A 110 0.06 28.84 -4.75
C GLU A 110 1.20 27.83 -4.56
N ILE A 111 1.06 26.65 -5.15
CA ILE A 111 2.08 25.60 -5.12
C ILE A 111 3.16 25.94 -6.15
N ASP A 112 4.25 26.55 -5.70
CA ASP A 112 5.47 26.65 -6.50
C ASP A 112 6.06 25.24 -6.68
N ASP A 113 5.75 24.59 -7.80
CA ASP A 113 6.19 23.23 -8.09
C ASP A 113 7.68 23.17 -8.47
N GLU A 114 8.27 24.28 -8.90
CA GLU A 114 9.67 24.35 -9.31
C GLU A 114 10.59 24.46 -8.09
N GLU A 115 10.25 25.32 -7.13
CA GLU A 115 10.95 25.37 -5.85
C GLU A 115 10.90 24.01 -5.14
N ALA A 116 9.75 23.30 -5.23
CA ALA A 116 9.59 21.97 -4.65
C ALA A 116 10.54 20.94 -5.29
N ARG A 117 10.66 20.97 -6.63
CA ARG A 117 11.60 20.12 -7.39
C ARG A 117 13.03 20.42 -6.99
N GLN A 118 13.39 21.68 -6.85
CA GLN A 118 14.75 22.08 -6.52
C GLN A 118 15.12 21.65 -5.09
N ALA A 119 14.21 21.80 -4.12
CA ALA A 119 14.39 21.31 -2.76
C ALA A 119 14.56 19.78 -2.70
N LEU A 120 13.80 19.03 -3.51
CA LEU A 120 14.02 17.59 -3.66
C LEU A 120 15.36 17.26 -4.30
N TYR A 121 15.77 18.00 -5.33
CA TYR A 121 17.03 17.76 -6.01
C TYR A 121 18.21 17.89 -5.03
N CYS A 122 18.25 18.99 -4.27
CA CYS A 122 19.27 19.26 -3.25
C CYS A 122 19.28 18.21 -2.12
N SER A 123 18.11 17.74 -1.67
CA SER A 123 18.04 16.70 -0.63
C SER A 123 18.43 15.32 -1.14
N SER A 124 18.07 14.98 -2.39
CA SER A 124 18.39 13.69 -3.01
C SER A 124 19.88 13.50 -3.27
N GLU A 125 20.63 14.57 -3.56
CA GLU A 125 22.07 14.49 -3.83
C GLU A 125 22.84 13.94 -2.63
N ARG A 126 22.36 14.21 -1.41
CA ARG A 126 22.95 13.69 -0.16
C ARG A 126 22.73 12.18 0.06
N HIS A 127 21.78 11.56 -0.64
CA HIS A 127 21.36 10.17 -0.41
C HIS A 127 21.68 9.22 -1.58
N LYS A 128 22.33 9.71 -2.65
CA LYS A 128 22.72 8.87 -3.78
C LYS A 128 23.89 7.98 -3.38
N ASN A 129 23.76 6.68 -3.62
CA ASN A 129 24.88 5.74 -3.41
C ASN A 129 25.98 6.05 -4.46
N PRO A 130 27.20 6.43 -4.04
CA PRO A 130 28.26 6.84 -4.96
C PRO A 130 28.64 5.74 -5.94
N MET A 131 28.59 4.47 -5.53
CA MET A 131 28.86 3.32 -6.40
C MET A 131 27.85 3.20 -7.54
N ARG A 132 26.55 3.44 -7.25
CA ARG A 132 25.50 3.44 -8.28
C ARG A 132 25.63 4.63 -9.22
N VAL A 133 26.02 5.80 -8.70
CA VAL A 133 26.28 6.98 -9.52
C VAL A 133 27.45 6.72 -10.48
N ALA A 134 28.56 6.20 -9.97
CA ALA A 134 29.72 5.83 -10.78
C ALA A 134 29.35 4.78 -11.85
N ALA A 135 28.61 3.73 -11.50
CA ALA A 135 28.15 2.74 -12.47
C ALA A 135 27.30 3.36 -13.59
N GLY A 136 26.39 4.28 -13.27
CA GLY A 136 25.59 4.99 -14.25
C GLY A 136 26.42 5.89 -15.18
N LEU A 137 27.41 6.60 -14.63
CA LEU A 137 28.32 7.42 -15.42
C LEU A 137 29.22 6.57 -16.32
N LYS A 138 29.69 5.40 -15.86
CA LYS A 138 30.41 4.43 -16.70
C LYS A 138 29.53 3.88 -17.82
N ALA A 139 28.25 3.59 -17.53
CA ALA A 139 27.32 3.19 -18.58
C ALA A 139 27.10 4.31 -19.62
N ALA A 140 27.02 5.57 -19.17
CA ALA A 140 26.94 6.71 -20.08
C ALA A 140 28.18 6.81 -20.98
N GLN A 141 29.39 6.50 -20.48
CA GLN A 141 30.62 6.47 -21.27
C GLN A 141 30.60 5.51 -22.46
N HIS A 142 29.87 4.41 -22.37
CA HIS A 142 29.82 3.38 -23.41
C HIS A 142 28.54 3.41 -24.26
N ASN A 143 27.60 4.29 -23.94
CA ASN A 143 26.31 4.34 -24.63
C ASN A 143 26.39 5.21 -25.89
N PRO A 144 26.24 4.65 -27.10
CA PRO A 144 26.35 5.41 -28.35
C PRO A 144 25.20 6.42 -28.58
N ARG A 145 24.16 6.38 -27.74
CA ARG A 145 23.05 7.36 -27.77
C ARG A 145 23.33 8.59 -26.93
N VAL A 146 24.43 8.62 -26.19
CA VAL A 146 24.86 9.78 -25.41
C VAL A 146 25.66 10.71 -26.34
N SER A 147 25.52 12.02 -26.13
CA SER A 147 26.27 13.01 -26.91
C SER A 147 27.74 13.04 -26.50
N ASP A 148 28.62 13.54 -27.37
CA ASP A 148 30.04 13.73 -27.05
C ASP A 148 30.23 14.58 -25.78
N GLU A 149 29.43 15.63 -25.61
CA GLU A 149 29.43 16.45 -24.40
C GLU A 149 29.02 15.63 -23.16
N GLY A 150 28.00 14.78 -23.28
CA GLY A 150 27.56 13.88 -22.21
C GLY A 150 28.65 12.90 -21.78
N HIS A 151 29.44 12.38 -22.74
CA HIS A 151 30.61 11.56 -22.46
C HIS A 151 31.68 12.35 -21.67
N HIS A 152 32.06 13.54 -22.13
CA HIS A 152 33.05 14.36 -21.43
C HIS A 152 32.62 14.69 -20.00
N GLN A 153 31.36 15.07 -19.79
CA GLN A 153 30.83 15.36 -18.46
C GLN A 153 30.82 14.11 -17.56
N ALA A 154 30.47 12.95 -18.10
CA ALA A 154 30.50 11.70 -17.34
C ALA A 154 31.93 11.31 -16.92
N ALA A 155 32.90 11.45 -17.82
CA ALA A 155 34.32 11.23 -17.54
C ALA A 155 34.86 12.16 -16.44
N GLU A 156 34.61 13.47 -16.57
CA GLU A 156 34.99 14.47 -15.56
C GLU A 156 34.41 14.13 -14.17
N LYS A 157 33.14 13.75 -14.13
CA LYS A 157 32.45 13.44 -12.88
C LYS A 157 32.96 12.15 -12.24
N LEU A 158 33.29 11.13 -13.03
CA LEU A 158 33.96 9.91 -12.55
C LEU A 158 35.34 10.21 -11.97
N ARG A 159 36.13 11.07 -12.63
CA ARG A 159 37.45 11.48 -12.15
C ARG A 159 37.35 12.22 -10.82
N ARG A 160 36.41 13.16 -10.69
CA ARG A 160 36.15 13.86 -9.41
C ARG A 160 35.72 12.92 -8.29
N MET A 161 35.06 11.81 -8.60
CA MET A 161 34.64 10.80 -7.63
C MET A 161 35.74 9.77 -7.29
N GLY A 162 36.92 9.85 -7.92
CA GLY A 162 38.01 8.88 -7.73
C GLY A 162 37.72 7.51 -8.37
N HIS A 163 36.74 7.43 -9.28
CA HIS A 163 36.40 6.25 -10.05
C HIS A 163 37.00 6.33 -11.47
N GLU A 164 38.30 6.59 -11.56
CA GLU A 164 39.03 6.40 -12.81
C GLU A 164 38.93 4.93 -13.24
N ASN A 165 38.78 4.71 -14.54
CA ASN A 165 38.86 3.36 -15.10
C ASN A 165 40.34 2.96 -15.06
N PRO A 166 40.73 1.88 -14.36
CA PRO A 166 42.13 1.46 -14.29
C PRO A 166 42.61 0.69 -15.53
N ASP A 167 41.84 0.66 -16.62
CA ASP A 167 42.14 -0.17 -17.78
C ASP A 167 42.29 0.69 -19.05
N GLU A 168 43.49 1.26 -19.19
CA GLU A 168 44.31 1.16 -20.41
C GLU A 168 45.58 0.37 -20.07
#